data_AF-A0A4R5MMQ8-F1
#
_entry.id   AF-A0A4R5MMQ8-F1
#
_cell.length_a   1.000
_cell.length_b   1.000
_cell.length_c   1.000
_cell.angle_alpha   90.00
_cell.angle_beta   90.00
_cell.angle_gamma   90.00
#
_symmetry.space_group_name_H-M   'P 1'
#
loop_
_entity.id
_entity.type
_entity.pdbx_description
1 polymer ?
#
loop_
_entity_poly.entity_id
_entity_poly.type
_entity_poly.pdbx_seq_one_letter_code
_entity_poly.pdbx_strand_id
1 'polypeptide(L)'
;MNIFKYLIIRIIILVVVIILFWNGAHYLVPDELLNAKFGFLAEGEMFIKLSLVFVILFMSFLIYEINKFHKNNEVKLRNTAIIFIASLLLLSVPFFYFYFKY
;
A
#
# COMPACT_ATOMS: atom_id res chain seq x y z
N MET A 1 -18.73 8.67 10.78
CA MET A 1 -17.75 7.69 11.33
C MET A 1 -16.72 8.44 12.17
N ASN A 2 -16.25 7.92 13.31
CA ASN A 2 -15.24 8.62 14.11
C ASN A 2 -13.84 8.51 13.50
N ILE A 3 -13.00 9.53 13.69
CA ILE A 3 -11.63 9.61 13.15
C ILE A 3 -10.79 8.40 13.57
N PHE A 4 -10.83 8.02 14.84
CA PHE A 4 -10.11 6.84 15.34
C PHE A 4 -10.53 5.56 14.63
N LYS A 5 -11.84 5.35 14.47
CA LYS A 5 -12.38 4.17 13.77
C LYS A 5 -11.95 4.16 12.31
N TYR A 6 -11.95 5.31 11.64
CA TYR A 6 -11.46 5.45 10.27
C TYR A 6 -9.99 5.05 10.16
N LEU A 7 -9.11 5.61 11.00
CA LEU A 7 -7.67 5.31 10.99
C LEU A 7 -7.38 3.84 11.30
N ILE A 8 -8.03 3.27 12.32
CA ILE A 8 -7.86 1.85 12.68
C ILE A 8 -8.22 0.94 11.51
N ILE A 9 -9.35 1.18 10.83
CA ILE A 9 -9.74 0.37 9.67
C ILE A 9 -8.69 0.48 8.55
N ARG A 10 -8.14 1.67 8.29
CA ARG A 10 -7.11 1.86 7.25
C ARG A 10 -5.80 1.17 7.61
N ILE A 11 -5.37 1.24 8.86
CA ILE A 11 -4.18 0.53 9.35
C ILE A 11 -4.37 -0.99 9.25
N ILE A 12 -5.54 -1.50 9.65
CA ILE A 12 -5.85 -2.94 9.54
C ILE A 12 -5.77 -3.38 8.08
N ILE A 13 -6.36 -2.63 7.15
CA ILE A 13 -6.29 -2.93 5.71
C ILE A 13 -4.83 -2.98 5.25
N LEU A 14 -4.01 -1.99 5.62
CA LEU A 14 -2.58 -1.98 5.27
C LEU A 14 -1.85 -3.22 5.80
N VAL A 15 -2.03 -3.56 7.08
CA VAL A 15 -1.37 -4.71 7.71
C VAL A 15 -1.79 -6.01 7.05
N VAL A 16 -3.09 -6.21 6.84
CA VAL A 16 -3.62 -7.42 6.19
C VAL A 16 -3.06 -7.57 4.79
N VAL A 17 -3.03 -6.48 4.00
CA VAL A 17 -2.51 -6.51 2.63
C VAL A 17 -1.01 -6.79 2.60
N ILE A 18 -0.22 -6.21 3.51
CA ILE A 18 1.21 -6.49 3.62
C ILE A 18 1.46 -7.98 3.89
N ILE A 19 0.70 -8.58 4.80
CA ILE A 19 0.80 -10.02 5.11
C ILE A 19 0.44 -10.85 3.87
N LEU A 20 -0.62 -10.46 3.15
CA LEU A 20 -1.01 -11.15 1.92
C LEU A 20 0.05 -11.05 0.82
N PHE A 21 0.71 -9.90 0.67
CA PHE A 21 1.77 -9.74 -0.32
C PHE A 21 3.04 -10.48 0.07
N TRP A 22 3.40 -10.51 1.35
CA TRP A 22 4.54 -11.29 1.80
C TRP A 22 4.37 -12.77 1.46
N ASN A 23 3.21 -13.35 1.81
CA ASN A 23 2.92 -14.75 1.50
C ASN A 23 2.67 -14.98 0.01
N GLY A 24 1.98 -14.05 -0.66
CA GLY A 24 1.63 -14.14 -2.07
C GLY A 24 2.81 -13.98 -3.00
N ALA A 25 3.83 -13.21 -2.62
CA ALA A 25 5.05 -13.04 -3.41
C ALA A 25 5.73 -14.38 -3.69
N HIS A 26 5.80 -15.26 -2.68
CA HIS A 26 6.36 -16.61 -2.82
C HIS A 26 5.65 -17.43 -3.89
N TYR A 27 4.32 -17.36 -3.98
CA TYR A 27 3.53 -18.14 -4.96
C TYR A 27 3.51 -17.56 -6.37
N LEU A 28 3.90 -16.29 -6.53
CA LEU A 28 3.84 -15.60 -7.82
C LEU A 28 5.20 -15.51 -8.51
N VAL A 29 6.28 -15.88 -7.83
CA VAL A 29 7.62 -15.98 -8.42
C VAL A 29 7.75 -17.34 -9.14
N PRO A 30 8.31 -17.38 -10.36
CA PRO A 30 8.59 -18.63 -11.06
C PRO A 30 9.55 -19.54 -10.29
N ASP A 31 9.28 -20.86 -10.29
CA ASP A 31 10.10 -21.87 -9.60
C ASP A 31 11.58 -21.83 -9.99
N GLU A 32 11.89 -21.46 -11.24
CA GLU A 32 13.26 -21.31 -11.76
C GLU A 32 14.05 -20.23 -11.01
N LEU A 33 13.39 -19.13 -10.63
CA LEU A 33 13.99 -18.02 -9.88
C LEU A 33 14.06 -18.34 -8.38
N LEU A 34 13.08 -19.07 -7.86
CA LEU A 34 13.03 -19.53 -6.46
C LEU A 34 14.16 -20.50 -6.13
N ASN A 35 14.43 -21.46 -7.02
CA ASN A 35 15.47 -22.46 -6.84
C ASN A 35 16.88 -21.95 -7.18
N ALA A 36 17.01 -20.72 -7.68
CA ALA A 36 18.30 -20.08 -7.84
C ALA A 36 18.93 -19.75 -6.47
N LYS A 37 20.26 -19.60 -6.44
CA LYS A 37 21.04 -19.27 -5.22
C LYS A 37 20.53 -18.04 -4.45
N PHE A 38 19.70 -17.20 -5.08
CA PHE A 38 19.14 -15.97 -4.52
C PHE A 38 17.61 -15.85 -4.70
N GLY A 39 16.84 -16.94 -4.62
CA GLY A 39 15.38 -16.88 -4.75
C GLY A 39 14.67 -15.87 -3.85
N PHE A 40 15.24 -15.57 -2.68
CA PHE A 40 14.77 -14.51 -1.78
C PHE A 40 14.76 -13.11 -2.42
N LEU A 41 15.71 -12.80 -3.31
CA LEU A 41 15.73 -11.51 -4.02
C LEU A 41 14.53 -11.39 -4.96
N ALA A 42 14.19 -12.47 -5.67
CA ALA A 42 13.03 -12.50 -6.57
C ALA A 42 11.70 -12.36 -5.80
N GLU A 43 11.58 -12.99 -4.63
CA GLU A 43 10.43 -12.77 -3.73
C GLU A 43 10.33 -11.32 -3.26
N GLY A 44 11.47 -10.71 -2.87
CA GLY A 44 11.54 -9.31 -2.47
C GLY A 44 11.13 -8.35 -3.60
N GLU A 45 11.60 -8.58 -4.82
CA GLU A 45 11.19 -7.80 -6.00
C GLU A 45 9.68 -7.94 -6.27
N MET A 46 9.14 -9.15 -6.16
CA MET A 46 7.71 -9.37 -6.36
C MET A 46 6.86 -8.71 -5.29
N PHE A 47 7.30 -8.78 -4.03
CA PHE A 47 6.68 -8.05 -2.92
C PHE A 47 6.64 -6.54 -3.17
N ILE A 48 7.75 -5.95 -3.67
CA ILE A 48 7.82 -4.52 -3.99
C ILE A 48 6.86 -4.17 -5.13
N LYS A 49 6.81 -4.98 -6.20
CA LYS A 49 5.86 -4.80 -7.32
C LYS A 49 4.42 -4.80 -6.85
N LEU A 50 4.02 -5.79 -6.05
CA LEU A 50 2.66 -5.89 -5.49
C LEU A 50 2.35 -4.68 -4.58
N SER A 51 3.32 -4.29 -3.75
CA SER A 51 3.18 -3.15 -2.84
C SER A 51 2.99 -1.83 -3.60
N LEU A 52 3.71 -1.62 -4.71
CA LEU A 52 3.55 -0.42 -5.54
C LEU A 52 2.17 -0.35 -6.20
N VAL A 53 1.73 -1.45 -6.82
CA VAL A 53 0.39 -1.52 -7.43
C VAL A 53 -0.69 -1.22 -6.38
N PHE A 54 -0.56 -1.79 -5.20
CA PHE A 54 -1.49 -1.54 -4.11
C PHE A 54 -1.48 -0.09 -3.61
N VAL A 55 -0.31 0.51 -3.43
CA VAL A 55 -0.19 1.92 -3.03
C VAL A 55 -0.95 2.81 -4.01
N ILE A 56 -0.81 2.58 -5.33
CA ILE A 56 -1.52 3.35 -6.37
C ILE A 56 -3.04 3.15 -6.26
N LEU A 57 -3.51 1.91 -6.13
CA LEU A 57 -4.94 1.60 -6.00
C LEU A 57 -5.53 2.17 -4.71
N PHE A 58 -4.81 2.03 -3.60
CA PHE A 58 -5.24 2.49 -2.29
C PHE A 58 -5.28 4.02 -2.20
N MET A 59 -4.31 4.70 -2.81
CA MET A 59 -4.33 6.15 -2.97
C MET A 59 -5.54 6.62 -3.79
N SER A 60 -5.83 5.94 -4.90
CA SER A 60 -7.01 6.23 -5.73
C SER A 60 -8.31 6.06 -4.93
N PHE A 61 -8.38 5.01 -4.11
CA PHE A 61 -9.50 4.79 -3.19
C PHE A 61 -9.62 5.91 -2.14
N LEU A 62 -8.51 6.34 -1.52
CA LEU A 62 -8.52 7.42 -0.54
C LEU A 62 -8.92 8.78 -1.15
N ILE A 63 -8.54 9.06 -2.40
CA ILE A 63 -8.99 10.23 -3.14
C ILE A 63 -10.51 10.19 -3.36
N TYR A 64 -11.05 9.03 -3.72
CA TYR A 64 -12.49 8.84 -3.82
C TYR A 64 -13.19 9.13 -2.47
N GLU A 65 -12.62 8.67 -1.35
CA GLU A 65 -13.16 8.97 -0.01
C GLU A 65 -13.11 10.45 0.34
N ILE A 66 -12.02 11.15 0.00
CA ILE A 66 -11.91 12.60 0.18
C ILE A 66 -13.05 13.32 -0.55
N ASN A 67 -13.33 12.92 -1.80
CA ASN A 67 -14.43 13.49 -2.57
C ASN A 67 -15.80 13.21 -1.92
N LYS A 68 -15.98 12.01 -1.37
CA LYS A 68 -17.19 11.65 -0.62
C LYS A 68 -17.35 12.49 0.66
N PHE A 69 -16.28 12.64 1.46
CA PHE A 69 -16.30 13.45 2.68
C PHE A 69 -16.54 14.93 2.38
N HIS A 70 -16.01 15.43 1.26
CA HIS A 70 -16.28 16.78 0.80
C HIS A 70 -17.77 16.99 0.50
N LYS A 71 -18.40 16.06 -0.25
CA LYS A 71 -19.85 16.12 -0.55
C LYS A 71 -20.73 16.07 0.70
N ASN A 72 -20.28 15.36 1.73
CA ASN A 72 -21.01 15.20 3.00
C ASN A 72 -20.67 16.27 4.05
N ASN A 73 -19.86 17.28 3.73
CA ASN A 73 -19.36 18.31 4.66
C ASN A 73 -18.60 17.75 5.89
N GLU A 74 -18.03 16.55 5.80
CA GLU A 74 -17.26 15.92 6.88
C GLU A 74 -15.79 16.42 6.88
N VAL A 75 -15.59 17.72 7.15
CA VAL A 75 -14.29 18.41 7.02
C VAL A 75 -13.16 17.74 7.82
N LYS A 76 -13.45 17.26 9.04
CA LYS A 76 -12.45 16.61 9.89
C LYS A 76 -11.94 15.30 9.27
N LEU A 77 -12.85 14.44 8.78
CA LEU A 77 -12.48 13.18 8.14
C LEU A 77 -11.73 13.42 6.82
N ARG A 78 -12.14 14.42 6.05
CA ARG A 78 -11.43 14.85 4.84
C ARG A 78 -9.97 15.22 5.14
N ASN A 79 -9.74 16.07 6.14
CA ASN A 79 -8.39 16.51 6.51
C ASN A 79 -7.56 15.33 7.03
N THR A 80 -8.15 14.43 7.82
CA THR A 80 -7.47 13.20 8.26
C THR A 80 -7.08 12.32 7.07
N ALA A 81 -7.97 12.13 6.09
CA ALA A 81 -7.68 11.35 4.89
C ALA A 81 -6.52 11.96 4.07
N ILE A 82 -6.48 13.29 3.93
CA ILE A 82 -5.38 14.00 3.25
C ILE A 82 -4.05 13.80 3.99
N ILE A 83 -4.04 13.95 5.32
CA ILE A 83 -2.83 13.71 6.14
C ILE A 83 -2.36 12.27 5.95
N PHE A 84 -3.29 11.32 5.98
CA PHE A 84 -2.98 9.90 5.81
C PHE A 84 -2.38 9.59 4.42
N ILE A 85 -2.93 10.19 3.36
CA ILE A 85 -2.37 10.14 1.99
C ILE A 85 -0.95 10.70 1.96
N ALA A 86 -0.72 11.87 2.58
CA ALA A 86 0.60 12.49 2.61
C ALA A 86 1.63 11.62 3.34
N SER A 87 1.25 11.03 4.48
CA SER A 87 2.10 10.07 5.20
C SER A 87 2.41 8.83 4.37
N LEU A 88 1.40 8.29 3.67
CA LEU A 88 1.57 7.09 2.84
C LEU A 88 2.47 7.37 1.62
N LEU A 89 2.36 8.55 1.01
CA LEU A 89 3.27 9.01 -0.05
C LEU A 89 4.71 9.04 0.44
N LEU A 90 4.98 9.67 1.59
CA LEU A 90 6.32 9.74 2.18
C LEU A 90 6.91 8.34 2.42
N LEU A 91 6.10 7.41 2.94
CA LEU A 91 6.52 6.02 3.16
C LEU A 91 6.74 5.25 1.85
N SER A 92 6.09 5.64 0.75
CA SER A 92 6.24 4.97 -0.55
C SER A 92 7.50 5.39 -1.31
N VAL A 93 8.10 6.54 -1.01
CA VAL A 93 9.28 7.07 -1.74
C VAL A 93 10.45 6.08 -1.81
N PRO A 94 10.87 5.40 -0.73
CA PRO A 94 11.97 4.43 -0.79
C PRO A 94 11.67 3.25 -1.72
N PHE A 95 10.41 2.80 -1.77
CA PHE A 95 9.99 1.70 -2.64
C PHE A 95 10.04 2.11 -4.11
N PHE A 96 9.57 3.32 -4.44
CA PHE A 96 9.69 3.87 -5.79
C PHE A 96 11.16 4.06 -6.19
N TYR A 97 12.00 4.59 -5.30
CA TYR A 97 13.43 4.74 -5.57
C TYR A 97 14.10 3.39 -5.84
N PHE A 98 13.80 2.36 -5.04
CA PHE A 98 14.33 1.02 -5.26
C PHE A 98 13.89 0.47 -6.62
N TYR A 99 12.60 0.55 -6.95
CA TYR A 99 12.04 0.01 -8.19
C TYR A 99 12.52 0.70 -9.47
N PHE A 100 12.85 2.00 -9.42
CA PHE A 100 13.38 2.70 -10.60
C PHE A 100 14.90 2.59 -10.75
N LYS A 101 15.62 2.28 -9.67
CA LYS A 101 17.08 2.17 -9.68
C LYS A 101 17.57 0.77 -10.03
N TYR A 102 16.81 -0.26 -9.66
CA TYR A 102 17.12 -1.68 -9.86
C TYR A 102 16.00 -2.33 -10.65
#